data_AF-A0A1I7V0Y0-F1
#
_entry.id   AF-A0A1I7V0Y0-F1
#
_cell.length_a   1.000
_cell.length_b   1.000
_cell.length_c   1.000
_cell.angle_alpha   90.00
_cell.angle_beta   90.00
_cell.angle_gamma   90.00
#
_symmetry.space_group_name_H-M   'P 1'
#
loop_
_entity.id
_entity.type
_entity.pdbx_description
1 polymer ?
#
loop_
_entity_poly.entity_id
_entity_poly.type
_entity_poly.pdbx_seq_one_letter_code
_entity_poly.pdbx_strand_id
1 'polypeptide(L)'
;MQTAQENLLIDAGSQIKNIIGVYEAECPIFCTLHPKISDVAELNRKIYDQVYDILMDGLNIDIEQLFSDDINSFRMIIAAFFGMKLAMNGILPYLTEIDYLPECNHPLHTVMVMCYVADTMQKLLYKKDFGETATQEKYRELKEFVF
;
A
#
# COMPACT_ATOMS: atom_id res chain seq x y z
N MET A 1 18.97 5.88 30.11
CA MET A 1 19.16 5.47 28.69
C MET A 1 17.95 4.66 28.22
N GLN A 2 16.75 5.24 28.24
CA GLN A 2 15.51 4.56 27.78
C GLN A 2 14.62 5.46 26.88
N THR A 3 14.95 6.74 26.72
CA THR A 3 14.08 7.75 26.08
C THR A 3 14.38 8.03 24.60
N ALA A 4 15.39 7.40 24.00
CA ALA A 4 15.75 7.63 22.60
C ALA A 4 15.09 6.63 21.63
N GLN A 5 14.76 5.42 22.09
CA GLN A 5 14.13 4.39 21.26
C GLN A 5 12.61 4.57 21.11
N GLU A 6 11.92 5.11 22.11
CA GLU A 6 10.46 5.35 22.06
C GLU A 6 10.09 6.58 21.20
N ASN A 7 10.98 7.55 21.02
CA ASN A 7 10.71 8.74 20.19
C ASN A 7 10.91 8.51 18.68
N LEU A 8 11.55 7.42 18.27
CA LEU A 8 11.73 7.03 16.86
C LEU A 8 10.52 6.24 16.31
N LEU A 9 9.85 5.46 17.16
CA LEU A 9 8.64 4.70 16.82
C LEU A 9 7.39 5.58 16.63
N ILE A 10 7.37 6.78 17.24
CA ILE A 10 6.29 7.77 17.05
C ILE A 10 6.30 8.37 15.62
N ASP A 11 7.35 8.15 14.82
CA ASP A 11 7.51 8.75 13.49
C ASP A 11 7.16 7.80 12.32
N ALA A 12 7.47 6.49 12.43
CA ALA A 12 7.31 5.54 11.32
C ALA A 12 5.85 5.36 10.87
N GLY A 13 4.93 5.04 11.78
CA GLY A 13 3.52 4.85 11.43
C GLY A 13 2.87 6.12 10.87
N SER A 14 3.31 7.31 11.30
CA SER A 14 2.85 8.59 10.76
C SER A 14 3.37 8.81 9.33
N GLN A 15 4.66 8.54 9.09
CA GLN A 15 5.26 8.61 7.76
C GLN A 15 4.64 7.63 6.77
N ILE A 16 4.39 6.38 7.20
CA ILE A 16 3.73 5.37 6.38
C ILE A 16 2.33 5.85 5.98
N LYS A 17 1.54 6.39 6.92
CA LYS A 17 0.22 6.96 6.61
C LYS A 17 0.29 8.13 5.63
N ASN A 18 1.32 8.96 5.71
CA ASN A 18 1.53 10.03 4.74
C ASN A 18 1.87 9.46 3.35
N ILE A 19 2.73 8.44 3.26
CA ILE A 19 3.06 7.78 1.99
C ILE A 19 1.81 7.13 1.40
N ILE A 20 1.04 6.40 2.20
CA ILE A 20 -0.25 5.82 1.79
C ILE A 20 -1.17 6.90 1.22
N GLY A 21 -1.24 8.07 1.88
CA GLY A 21 -2.02 9.20 1.39
C GLY A 21 -1.57 9.71 0.01
N VAL A 22 -0.27 9.67 -0.28
CA VAL A 22 0.25 10.00 -1.61
C VAL A 22 -0.22 8.98 -2.65
N TYR A 23 -0.08 7.68 -2.36
CA TYR A 23 -0.53 6.63 -3.29
C TYR A 23 -2.05 6.69 -3.53
N GLU A 24 -2.84 6.93 -2.48
CA GLU A 24 -4.30 7.04 -2.59
C GLU A 24 -4.74 8.30 -3.34
N ALA A 25 -4.03 9.42 -3.20
CA ALA A 25 -4.33 10.63 -3.94
C ALA A 25 -4.12 10.45 -5.46
N GLU A 26 -3.11 9.68 -5.85
CA GLU A 26 -2.81 9.38 -7.25
C GLU A 26 -3.65 8.22 -7.81
N CYS A 27 -3.92 7.21 -6.98
CA CYS A 27 -4.70 6.03 -7.33
C CYS A 27 -5.77 5.76 -6.26
N PRO A 28 -7.00 6.31 -6.42
CA PRO A 28 -8.04 6.33 -5.38
C PRO A 28 -8.78 4.98 -5.22
N ILE A 29 -8.04 3.93 -4.89
CA ILE A 29 -8.54 2.57 -4.75
C ILE A 29 -9.32 2.41 -3.44
N PHE A 30 -8.79 2.92 -2.33
CA PHE A 30 -9.40 2.71 -1.02
C PHE A 30 -10.55 3.66 -0.72
N CYS A 31 -10.64 4.83 -1.38
CA CYS A 31 -11.85 5.66 -1.40
C CYS A 31 -13.04 4.86 -1.96
N THR A 32 -12.80 4.07 -3.01
CA THR A 32 -13.83 3.18 -3.59
C THR A 32 -14.23 2.08 -2.62
N LEU A 33 -13.27 1.54 -1.86
CA LEU A 33 -13.56 0.59 -0.79
C LEU A 33 -14.35 1.27 0.35
N HIS A 34 -14.01 2.48 0.77
CA HIS A 34 -14.60 3.11 1.97
C HIS A 34 -15.32 4.42 1.63
N PRO A 35 -16.40 4.39 0.82
CA PRO A 35 -17.02 5.61 0.25
C PRO A 35 -17.69 6.51 1.29
N LYS A 36 -17.86 6.05 2.54
CA LYS A 36 -18.45 6.81 3.63
C LYS A 36 -17.43 7.63 4.41
N ILE A 37 -16.14 7.35 4.23
CA ILE A 37 -15.07 8.09 4.91
C ILE A 37 -14.71 9.28 4.02
N SER A 38 -14.97 10.48 4.52
CA SER A 38 -14.67 11.74 3.83
C SER A 38 -13.46 12.47 4.41
N ASP A 39 -13.08 12.13 5.66
CA ASP A 39 -11.86 12.64 6.27
C ASP A 39 -10.63 11.86 5.79
N VAL A 40 -9.66 12.57 5.22
CA VAL A 40 -8.46 11.97 4.62
C VAL A 40 -7.57 11.30 5.68
N ALA A 41 -7.46 11.89 6.88
CA ALA A 41 -6.64 11.31 7.94
C ALA A 41 -7.25 10.02 8.48
N GLU A 42 -8.58 9.98 8.64
CA GLU A 42 -9.32 8.78 8.98
C GLU A 42 -9.20 7.70 7.90
N LEU A 43 -9.30 8.07 6.62
CA LEU A 43 -9.11 7.14 5.50
C LEU A 43 -7.71 6.57 5.49
N ASN A 44 -6.66 7.39 5.54
CA ASN A 44 -5.27 6.93 5.54
C ASN A 44 -4.97 6.01 6.73
N ARG A 45 -5.52 6.30 7.91
CA ARG A 45 -5.46 5.40 9.05
C ARG A 45 -6.14 4.07 8.74
N LYS A 46 -7.32 4.09 8.12
CA LYS A 46 -8.05 2.86 7.79
C LYS A 46 -7.32 2.01 6.75
N ILE A 47 -6.69 2.64 5.77
CA ILE A 47 -5.84 1.96 4.78
C ILE A 47 -4.63 1.33 5.49
N TYR A 48 -3.95 2.11 6.34
CA TYR A 48 -2.83 1.62 7.15
C TYR A 48 -3.20 0.36 7.94
N ASP A 49 -4.31 0.40 8.68
CA ASP A 49 -4.77 -0.74 9.48
C ASP A 49 -5.03 -1.98 8.58
N GLN A 50 -5.62 -1.79 7.40
CA GLN A 50 -5.86 -2.91 6.46
C GLN A 50 -4.56 -3.49 5.87
N VAL A 51 -3.62 -2.63 5.50
CA VAL A 51 -2.31 -3.06 5.00
C VAL A 51 -1.57 -3.82 6.10
N TYR A 52 -1.61 -3.30 7.33
CA TYR A 52 -1.04 -3.94 8.50
C TYR A 52 -1.63 -5.34 8.72
N ASP A 53 -2.95 -5.47 8.75
CA ASP A 53 -3.62 -6.77 8.93
C ASP A 53 -3.21 -7.78 7.84
N ILE A 54 -3.15 -7.35 6.58
CA ILE A 54 -2.79 -8.23 5.45
C ILE A 54 -1.34 -8.72 5.56
N LEU A 55 -0.41 -7.85 5.90
CA LEU A 55 1.01 -8.20 6.00
C LEU A 55 1.33 -8.97 7.28
N MET A 56 0.79 -8.53 8.41
CA MET A 56 1.04 -9.15 9.70
C MET A 56 0.35 -10.51 9.82
N ASP A 57 -0.95 -10.59 9.57
CA ASP A 57 -1.68 -11.86 9.74
C ASP A 57 -1.43 -12.83 8.57
N GLY A 58 -1.24 -12.30 7.36
CA GLY A 58 -1.06 -13.12 6.16
C GLY A 58 0.36 -13.65 5.98
N LEU A 59 1.37 -12.86 6.37
CA LEU A 59 2.77 -13.12 6.05
C LEU A 59 3.72 -12.96 7.25
N ASN A 60 3.22 -12.57 8.43
CA ASN A 60 4.02 -12.26 9.62
C ASN A 60 5.11 -11.22 9.32
N ILE A 61 4.74 -10.19 8.54
CA ILE A 61 5.60 -9.05 8.19
C ILE A 61 5.09 -7.82 8.94
N ASP A 62 5.96 -7.27 9.80
CA ASP A 62 5.73 -5.97 10.42
C ASP A 62 6.04 -4.85 9.41
N ILE A 63 5.05 -4.01 9.14
CA ILE A 63 5.17 -2.94 8.15
C ILE A 63 6.09 -1.80 8.60
N GLU A 64 6.14 -1.49 9.89
CA GLU A 64 7.00 -0.43 10.44
C GLU A 64 8.46 -0.91 10.43
N GLN A 65 8.67 -2.19 10.74
CA GLN A 65 9.98 -2.81 10.60
C GLN A 65 10.40 -2.87 9.13
N LEU A 66 9.53 -3.32 8.22
CA LEU A 66 9.80 -3.35 6.79
C LEU A 66 10.16 -1.96 6.24
N PHE A 67 9.42 -0.93 6.64
CA PHE A 67 9.70 0.45 6.27
C PHE A 67 11.09 0.91 6.71
N SER A 68 11.50 0.51 7.92
CA SER A 68 12.79 0.90 8.50
C SER A 68 13.97 0.11 7.90
N ASP A 69 13.78 -1.19 7.67
CA ASP A 69 14.83 -2.12 7.26
C ASP A 69 15.02 -2.15 5.73
N ASP A 70 13.95 -1.97 4.95
CA ASP A 70 13.96 -1.99 3.49
C ASP A 70 12.83 -1.12 2.90
N ILE A 71 13.09 0.20 2.86
CA ILE A 71 12.14 1.19 2.33
C ILE A 71 11.77 0.94 0.86
N ASN A 72 12.65 0.33 0.06
CA ASN A 72 12.40 0.04 -1.35
C ASN A 72 11.41 -1.12 -1.48
N SER A 73 11.61 -2.20 -0.73
CA SER A 73 10.63 -3.29 -0.64
C SER A 73 9.30 -2.80 -0.09
N PHE A 74 9.31 -1.97 0.96
CA PHE A 74 8.11 -1.31 1.46
C PHE A 74 7.38 -0.56 0.34
N ARG A 75 8.08 0.30 -0.42
CA ARG A 75 7.48 1.07 -1.52
C ARG A 75 6.86 0.16 -2.58
N MET A 76 7.57 -0.88 -3.03
CA MET A 76 7.05 -1.83 -4.03
C MET A 76 5.84 -2.60 -3.51
N ILE A 77 5.84 -3.00 -2.24
CA ILE A 77 4.71 -3.70 -1.62
C ILE A 77 3.50 -2.77 -1.50
N ILE A 78 3.70 -1.53 -1.05
CA ILE A 78 2.64 -0.52 -1.03
C ILE A 78 2.09 -0.29 -2.43
N ALA A 79 2.94 -0.09 -3.43
CA ALA A 79 2.53 0.06 -4.82
C ALA A 79 1.60 -1.09 -5.28
N ALA A 80 1.89 -2.34 -4.87
CA ALA A 80 1.04 -3.49 -5.17
C ALA A 80 -0.35 -3.42 -4.52
N PHE A 81 -0.50 -2.84 -3.32
CA PHE A 81 -1.84 -2.59 -2.73
C PHE A 81 -2.68 -1.64 -3.60
N PHE A 82 -2.01 -0.71 -4.28
CA PHE A 82 -2.61 0.24 -5.20
C PHE A 82 -2.64 -0.26 -6.66
N GLY A 83 -2.36 -1.54 -6.88
CA GLY A 83 -2.37 -2.14 -8.23
C GLY A 83 -1.30 -1.58 -9.17
N MET A 84 -0.29 -0.88 -8.63
CA MET A 84 0.78 -0.28 -9.42
C MET A 84 1.90 -1.29 -9.66
N LYS A 85 2.47 -1.27 -10.87
CA LYS A 85 3.65 -2.08 -11.22
C LYS A 85 4.93 -1.51 -10.63
N LEU A 86 5.00 -0.19 -10.51
CA LEU A 86 6.14 0.58 -10.04
C LEU A 86 5.73 1.41 -8.84
N ALA A 87 6.69 1.73 -7.98
CA ALA A 87 6.43 2.55 -6.81
C ALA A 87 6.65 4.04 -7.11
N MET A 88 5.99 4.89 -6.34
CA MET A 88 6.12 6.34 -6.47
C MET A 88 7.34 6.88 -5.71
N ASN A 89 8.06 7.79 -6.36
CA ASN A 89 9.12 8.56 -5.74
C ASN A 89 8.61 9.90 -5.18
N GLY A 90 8.03 9.87 -3.98
CA GLY A 90 8.12 11.01 -3.07
C GLY A 90 6.82 11.55 -2.46
N ILE A 91 7.04 12.54 -1.59
CA ILE A 91 6.07 13.39 -0.88
C ILE A 91 6.07 14.79 -1.56
N LEU A 92 6.47 14.85 -2.83
CA LEU A 92 6.85 16.07 -3.57
C LEU A 92 5.93 16.28 -4.79
N PRO A 93 5.78 17.54 -5.29
CA PRO A 93 4.81 17.90 -6.32
C PRO A 93 5.04 17.30 -7.73
N TYR A 94 6.05 16.45 -7.91
CA TYR A 94 6.36 15.79 -9.18
C TYR A 94 6.59 14.30 -8.92
N LEU A 95 5.48 13.57 -8.73
CA LEU A 95 5.51 12.13 -8.53
C LEU A 95 6.00 11.45 -9.80
N THR A 96 6.93 10.50 -9.61
CA THR A 96 7.50 9.70 -10.70
C THR A 96 7.42 8.23 -10.30
N GLU A 97 6.96 7.41 -11.23
CA GLU A 97 6.97 5.96 -11.08
C GLU A 97 8.39 5.44 -11.33
N ILE A 98 8.89 4.65 -10.39
CA ILE A 98 10.25 4.10 -10.43
C ILE A 98 10.19 2.61 -10.05
N ASP A 99 10.95 1.81 -10.78
CA ASP A 99 11.22 0.43 -10.41
C ASP A 99 12.28 0.38 -9.31
N TYR A 100 11.82 0.26 -8.06
CA TYR A 100 12.71 0.06 -6.91
C TYR A 100 13.09 -1.39 -6.71
N LEU A 101 12.52 -2.33 -7.49
CA LEU A 101 12.78 -3.75 -7.28
C LEU A 101 14.27 -4.12 -7.37
N PRO A 102 15.07 -3.57 -8.29
CA PRO A 102 16.51 -3.83 -8.33
C PRO A 102 17.26 -3.35 -7.08
N GLU A 103 16.68 -2.41 -6.34
CA GLU A 103 17.25 -1.80 -5.13
C GLU A 103 16.68 -2.37 -3.82
N CYS A 104 15.80 -3.37 -3.90
CA CYS A 104 15.31 -4.10 -2.73
C CYS A 104 16.42 -4.99 -2.15
N ASN A 105 16.45 -5.15 -0.82
CA ASN A 105 17.39 -6.07 -0.17
C ASN A 105 17.12 -7.53 -0.55
N HIS A 106 15.85 -7.87 -0.78
CA HIS A 106 15.40 -9.23 -1.11
C HIS A 106 14.38 -9.24 -2.27
N PRO A 107 14.80 -8.94 -3.51
CA PRO A 107 13.88 -8.68 -4.63
C PRO A 107 12.94 -9.84 -4.94
N LEU A 108 13.40 -11.09 -4.89
CA LEU A 108 12.52 -12.25 -5.11
C LEU A 108 11.44 -12.36 -4.02
N HIS A 109 11.81 -12.15 -2.76
CA HIS A 109 10.86 -12.15 -1.65
C HIS A 109 9.84 -11.02 -1.82
N THR A 110 10.30 -9.81 -2.18
CA THR A 110 9.44 -8.66 -2.45
C THR A 110 8.42 -8.96 -3.54
N VAL A 111 8.83 -9.57 -4.67
CA VAL A 111 7.90 -9.99 -5.73
C VAL A 111 6.85 -11.00 -5.20
N MET A 112 7.27 -11.98 -4.40
CA MET A 112 6.32 -12.95 -3.82
C MET A 112 5.28 -12.26 -2.92
N VAL A 113 5.72 -11.31 -2.08
CA VAL A 113 4.82 -10.52 -1.24
C VAL A 113 3.89 -9.65 -2.07
N MET A 114 4.41 -8.96 -3.10
CA MET A 114 3.59 -8.16 -4.03
C MET A 114 2.50 -9.00 -4.70
N CYS A 115 2.84 -10.22 -5.17
CA CYS A 115 1.88 -11.14 -5.76
C CYS A 115 0.77 -11.55 -4.77
N TYR A 116 1.16 -11.87 -3.52
CA TYR A 116 0.21 -12.21 -2.46
C TYR A 116 -0.71 -11.04 -2.12
N VAL A 117 -0.15 -9.83 -1.99
CA VAL A 117 -0.87 -8.58 -1.73
C VAL A 117 -1.86 -8.30 -2.85
N ALA A 118 -1.43 -8.38 -4.11
CA ALA A 118 -2.28 -8.14 -5.27
C ALA A 118 -3.47 -9.12 -5.32
N ASP A 119 -3.23 -10.42 -5.09
CA ASP A 119 -4.29 -11.44 -5.03
C ASP A 119 -5.26 -11.18 -3.86
N THR A 120 -4.73 -10.83 -2.69
CA THR A 120 -5.54 -10.53 -1.50
C THR A 120 -6.43 -9.30 -1.71
N MET A 121 -5.85 -8.22 -2.25
CA MET A 121 -6.59 -6.99 -2.56
C MET A 121 -7.64 -7.20 -3.64
N GLN A 122 -7.33 -7.98 -4.67
CA GLN A 122 -8.29 -8.35 -5.70
C GLN A 122 -9.49 -9.10 -5.09
N LYS A 123 -9.25 -10.07 -4.20
CA LYS A 123 -10.32 -10.80 -3.50
C LYS A 123 -11.16 -9.89 -2.60
N LEU A 124 -10.56 -8.89 -1.95
CA LEU A 124 -11.28 -7.93 -1.11
C LEU A 124 -12.21 -7.05 -1.93
N LEU A 125 -11.77 -6.57 -3.09
CA LEU A 125 -12.60 -5.82 -4.03
C LEU A 125 -13.78 -6.70 -4.50
N TYR A 126 -13.51 -7.93 -4.95
CA TYR A 126 -14.59 -8.84 -5.39
C TYR A 126 -15.57 -9.24 -4.29
N LYS A 127 -15.12 -9.39 -3.04
CA LYS A 127 -16.01 -9.70 -1.90
C LYS A 127 -16.96 -8.54 -1.60
N LYS A 128 -16.55 -7.29 -1.82
CA LYS A 128 -17.45 -6.12 -1.75
C LYS A 128 -18.43 -6.07 -2.91
N ASP A 129 -18.05 -6.58 -4.08
CA ASP A 129 -18.88 -6.61 -5.29
C ASP A 129 -19.96 -7.71 -5.31
N PHE A 130 -20.06 -8.59 -4.29
CA PHE A 130 -21.18 -9.54 -4.13
C PHE A 130 -22.54 -8.88 -3.80
N GLY A 131 -22.66 -7.58 -4.09
CA GLY A 131 -23.91 -6.84 -4.19
C GLY A 131 -24.15 -6.16 -5.54
N GLU A 132 -23.15 -5.95 -6.41
CA GLU A 132 -23.36 -5.24 -7.69
C GLU A 132 -22.22 -5.47 -8.70
N THR A 133 -22.59 -5.96 -9.88
CA THR A 133 -21.77 -6.35 -11.03
C THR A 133 -21.08 -5.18 -11.77
N ALA A 134 -21.07 -3.98 -11.20
CA ALA A 134 -20.71 -2.75 -11.92
C ALA A 134 -19.21 -2.38 -11.92
N THR A 135 -18.38 -3.03 -11.10
CA THR A 135 -16.97 -2.61 -10.87
C THR A 135 -15.93 -3.46 -11.59
N GLN A 136 -16.33 -4.54 -12.26
CA GLN A 136 -15.42 -5.36 -13.06
C GLN A 136 -14.79 -4.59 -14.22
N GLU A 137 -15.49 -3.62 -14.84
CA GLU A 137 -14.92 -2.77 -15.89
C GLU A 137 -13.88 -1.82 -15.32
N LYS A 138 -14.20 -1.06 -14.26
CA LYS A 138 -13.26 -0.07 -13.69
C LYS A 138 -11.96 -0.67 -13.16
N TYR A 139 -12.02 -1.83 -12.49
CA TYR A 139 -10.80 -2.50 -12.04
C TYR A 139 -10.05 -3.18 -13.18
N ARG A 140 -10.75 -3.68 -14.20
CA ARG A 140 -10.11 -4.23 -15.40
C ARG A 140 -9.45 -3.13 -16.23
N GLU A 141 -10.06 -1.94 -16.34
CA GLU A 141 -9.47 -0.73 -16.93
C GLU A 141 -8.21 -0.30 -16.17
N LEU A 142 -8.24 -0.31 -14.82
CA LEU A 142 -7.05 -0.09 -14.01
C LEU A 142 -5.96 -1.15 -14.26
N LYS A 143 -6.34 -2.39 -14.58
CA LYS A 143 -5.43 -3.47 -14.93
C LYS A 143 -4.85 -3.35 -16.35
N GLU A 144 -5.62 -2.83 -17.29
CA GLU A 144 -5.19 -2.65 -18.69
C GLU A 144 -4.21 -1.49 -18.86
N PHE A 145 -4.14 -0.56 -17.90
CA PHE A 145 -3.01 0.37 -17.80
C PHE A 145 -1.68 -0.28 -17.36
N VAL A 146 -1.69 -1.55 -16.95
CA VAL A 146 -0.57 -2.23 -16.27
C VAL A 146 0.09 -3.33 -17.13
N PHE A 147 -0.32 -3.54 -18.39
CA PHE A 147 0.33 -4.47 -19.31
C PHE A 147 0.79 -3.84 -20.62
#